data_AF-A0A538M441-F1
#
_entry.id   AF-A0A538M441-F1
#
_cell.length_a   1.000
_cell.length_b   1.000
_cell.length_c   1.000
_cell.angle_alpha   90.00
_cell.angle_beta   90.00
_cell.angle_gamma   90.00
#
_symmetry.space_group_name_H-M   'P 1'
#
loop_
_entity.id
_entity.type
_entity.pdbx_description
1 polymer ?
#
loop_
_entity_poly.entity_id
_entity_poly.type
_entity_poly.pdbx_seq_one_letter_code
_entity_poly.pdbx_strand_id
1 'polypeptide(L)'
;MTAGHAVEGLDMFTSARSDFVLEHWFASLVPPTYCGVRSLDWMYVRYNRYEEPVKEGLYYEVADPFEMNNLAVTDPSNPEMQVMRDRAATLCQTDGNAIYPNDWPYSCSARIP
;
A
#
# COMPACT_ATOMS: atom_id res chain seq x y z
N MET A 1 39.41 12.97 3.95
CA MET A 1 37.96 13.23 4.05
C MET A 1 37.28 12.39 2.99
N THR A 2 36.77 11.21 3.37
CA THR A 2 35.99 10.35 2.48
C THR A 2 34.55 10.40 2.96
N ALA A 3 33.66 10.84 2.06
CA ALA A 3 32.25 11.03 2.32
C ALA A 3 31.64 9.75 2.91
N GLY A 4 31.16 9.84 4.13
CA GLY A 4 30.28 8.83 4.71
C GLY A 4 28.93 8.94 4.04
N HIS A 5 28.78 8.31 2.88
CA HIS A 5 27.46 7.90 2.44
C HIS A 5 27.07 6.76 3.36
N ALA A 6 26.19 7.04 4.31
CA ALA A 6 25.46 5.97 4.95
C ALA A 6 24.77 5.21 3.82
N VAL A 7 25.06 3.91 3.68
CA VAL A 7 24.35 3.06 2.73
C VAL A 7 23.02 2.67 3.38
N GLU A 8 22.22 3.69 3.66
CA GLU A 8 20.85 3.54 4.14
C GLU A 8 20.10 2.65 3.14
N GLY A 9 19.51 1.56 3.61
CA GLY A 9 18.73 0.62 2.80
C GLY A 9 19.46 -0.65 2.35
N LEU A 10 20.77 -0.83 2.62
CA LEU A 10 21.43 -2.11 2.31
C LEU A 10 20.94 -3.28 3.18
N ASP A 11 20.52 -2.97 4.41
CA ASP A 11 19.88 -3.89 5.34
C ASP A 11 18.48 -4.33 4.88
N MET A 12 17.80 -3.52 4.06
CA MET A 12 16.55 -3.91 3.39
C MET A 12 16.75 -5.02 2.34
N PHE A 13 17.97 -5.19 1.81
CA PHE A 13 18.31 -6.30 0.91
C PHE A 13 18.73 -7.59 1.65
N THR A 14 18.71 -7.59 2.99
CA THR A 14 18.82 -8.86 3.71
C THR A 14 17.49 -9.60 3.59
N SER A 15 17.53 -10.91 3.34
CA SER A 15 16.34 -11.78 3.22
C SER A 15 15.47 -11.83 4.48
N ALA A 16 15.78 -11.04 5.52
CA ALA A 16 15.08 -11.03 6.79
C ALA A 16 13.79 -10.19 6.76
N ARG A 17 13.58 -9.32 5.76
CA ARG A 17 12.34 -8.53 5.61
C ARG A 17 11.82 -8.60 4.17
N SER A 18 10.84 -9.47 3.94
CA SER A 18 10.19 -9.63 2.63
C SER A 18 9.15 -8.57 2.33
N ASP A 19 8.69 -7.83 3.34
CA ASP A 19 7.60 -6.87 3.24
C ASP A 19 7.93 -5.55 3.96
N PHE A 20 7.56 -4.44 3.34
CA PHE A 20 7.66 -3.07 3.85
C PHE A 20 6.29 -2.42 3.85
N VAL A 21 5.94 -1.78 4.98
CA VAL A 21 4.73 -0.94 5.06
C VAL A 21 4.97 0.33 4.27
N LEU A 22 3.99 0.71 3.47
CA LEU A 22 3.94 1.98 2.76
C LEU A 22 2.93 2.89 3.43
N GLU A 23 3.32 4.13 3.65
CA GLU A 23 2.43 5.20 4.08
C GLU A 23 2.59 6.39 3.13
N HIS A 24 1.52 7.17 3.00
CA HIS A 24 1.52 8.37 2.18
C HIS A 24 0.96 9.56 2.91
N TRP A 25 1.43 10.73 2.51
CA TRP A 25 0.95 12.00 2.99
C TRP A 25 0.51 12.87 1.82
N PHE A 26 -0.78 13.15 1.78
CA PHE A 26 -1.37 14.16 0.90
C PHE A 26 -1.71 15.42 1.72
N ALA A 27 -1.19 16.58 1.30
CA ALA A 27 -1.14 17.80 2.12
C ALA A 27 -2.49 18.28 2.67
N SER A 28 -3.60 18.01 1.98
CA SER A 28 -4.95 18.44 2.37
C SER A 28 -5.72 17.42 3.22
N LEU A 29 -5.13 16.26 3.52
CA LEU A 29 -5.74 15.16 4.25
C LEU A 29 -4.93 14.83 5.50
N VAL A 30 -5.60 14.24 6.50
CA VAL A 30 -4.92 13.73 7.71
C VAL A 30 -4.10 12.49 7.32
N PRO A 31 -2.77 12.47 7.52
CA PRO A 31 -1.94 11.31 7.21
C PRO A 31 -2.15 10.15 8.21
N PRO A 32 -1.89 8.90 7.79
CA PRO A 32 -1.54 8.53 6.42
C PRO A 32 -2.78 8.48 5.51
N THR A 33 -2.60 8.91 4.27
CA THR A 33 -3.66 9.01 3.26
C THR A 33 -3.78 7.75 2.41
N TYR A 34 -2.83 6.83 2.55
CA TYR A 34 -3.04 5.41 2.30
C TYR A 34 -2.14 4.59 3.21
N CYS A 35 -2.49 3.31 3.38
CA CYS A 35 -1.55 2.30 3.84
C CYS A 35 -1.46 1.16 2.83
N GLY A 36 -0.25 0.65 2.65
CA GLY A 36 0.06 -0.41 1.69
C GLY A 36 1.21 -1.29 2.13
N VAL A 37 1.53 -2.26 1.29
CA VAL A 37 2.65 -3.18 1.47
C VAL A 37 3.40 -3.29 0.15
N ARG A 38 4.71 -3.09 0.22
CA ARG A 38 5.65 -3.49 -0.83
C ARG A 38 6.31 -4.80 -0.41
N SER A 39 6.14 -5.82 -1.23
CA SER A 39 6.83 -7.10 -1.11
C SER A 39 7.98 -7.18 -2.11
N LEU A 40 8.61 -8.35 -2.25
CA LEU A 40 9.71 -8.55 -3.19
C LEU A 40 9.33 -8.23 -4.64
N ASP A 41 8.15 -8.65 -5.07
CA ASP A 41 7.73 -8.55 -6.47
C ASP A 41 6.47 -7.68 -6.68
N TRP A 42 5.80 -7.30 -5.60
CA TRP A 42 4.45 -6.76 -5.64
C TRP A 42 4.30 -5.55 -4.74
N MET A 43 3.56 -4.56 -5.22
CA MET A 43 3.08 -3.46 -4.42
C MET A 43 1.56 -3.48 -4.34
N TYR A 44 1.05 -3.24 -3.14
CA TYR A 44 -0.36 -3.07 -2.89
C TYR A 44 -0.60 -1.84 -2.02
N VAL A 45 -1.62 -1.06 -2.35
CA VAL A 45 -2.02 0.13 -1.58
C VAL A 45 -3.54 0.23 -1.51
N ARG A 46 -4.03 0.78 -0.39
CA ARG A 46 -5.43 1.21 -0.23
C ARG A 46 -5.53 2.72 -0.13
N TYR A 47 -6.02 3.34 -1.19
CA TYR A 47 -6.11 4.79 -1.28
C TYR A 47 -7.23 5.36 -0.40
N ASN A 48 -7.03 6.59 0.09
CA ASN A 48 -8.13 7.44 0.53
C ASN A 48 -8.97 7.86 -0.68
N ARG A 49 -10.30 7.79 -0.57
CA ARG A 49 -11.21 8.07 -1.70
C ARG A 49 -11.16 9.51 -2.21
N TYR A 50 -10.66 10.44 -1.39
CA TYR A 50 -10.51 11.84 -1.73
C TYR A 50 -9.19 12.13 -2.45
N GLU A 51 -8.25 11.18 -2.41
CA GLU A 51 -6.98 11.26 -3.13
C GLU A 51 -7.08 10.58 -4.49
N GLU A 52 -7.60 9.34 -4.54
CA GLU A 52 -7.76 8.55 -5.75
C GLU A 52 -9.21 8.03 -5.90
N PRO A 53 -9.80 8.03 -7.11
CA PRO A 53 -11.14 7.50 -7.34
C PRO A 53 -11.20 5.97 -7.25
N VAL A 54 -10.06 5.29 -7.42
CA VAL A 54 -9.94 3.84 -7.29
C VAL A 54 -9.63 3.46 -5.86
N LYS A 55 -10.17 2.32 -5.42
CA LYS A 55 -10.06 1.86 -4.03
C LYS A 55 -8.69 1.30 -3.68
N GLU A 56 -8.10 0.58 -4.62
CA GLU A 56 -6.92 -0.23 -4.40
C GLU A 56 -5.98 -0.10 -5.59
N GLY A 57 -4.69 -0.19 -5.31
CA GLY A 57 -3.63 -0.37 -6.29
C GLY A 57 -3.02 -1.75 -6.11
N LEU A 58 -2.83 -2.49 -7.20
CA LEU A 58 -2.02 -3.71 -7.24
C LEU A 58 -1.07 -3.63 -8.42
N TYR A 59 0.23 -3.74 -8.17
CA TYR A 59 1.27 -3.60 -9.19
C TYR A 59 2.26 -4.75 -9.08
N TYR A 60 2.56 -5.39 -10.22
CA TYR A 60 3.61 -6.39 -10.33
C TYR A 60 4.93 -5.70 -10.73
N GLU A 61 5.71 -5.31 -9.73
CA GLU A 61 6.81 -4.36 -9.90
C GLU A 61 7.98 -4.90 -10.72
N VAL A 62 8.11 -6.24 -10.82
CA VAL A 62 9.13 -6.87 -11.67
C VAL A 62 8.87 -6.58 -13.15
N ALA A 63 7.61 -6.58 -13.58
CA ALA A 63 7.23 -6.32 -14.97
C ALA A 63 6.77 -4.87 -15.22
N ASP A 64 6.29 -4.18 -14.18
CA ASP A 64 5.80 -2.82 -14.21
C ASP A 64 6.48 -1.96 -13.11
N PRO A 65 7.79 -1.68 -13.26
CA PRO A 65 8.57 -0.95 -12.24
C PRO A 65 8.19 0.53 -12.10
N PHE A 66 7.33 1.03 -12.99
CA PHE A 66 6.82 2.40 -12.97
C PHE A 66 5.34 2.47 -12.58
N GLU A 67 4.74 1.34 -12.18
CA GLU A 67 3.37 1.27 -11.65
C GLU A 67 2.32 1.85 -12.63
N MET A 68 2.54 1.67 -13.93
CA MET A 68 1.70 2.25 -14.98
C MET A 68 0.40 1.45 -15.20
N ASN A 69 0.33 0.20 -14.74
CA ASN A 69 -0.81 -0.69 -14.92
C ASN A 69 -1.32 -1.19 -13.56
N ASN A 70 -2.34 -0.51 -13.04
CA ASN A 70 -3.03 -0.94 -11.83
C ASN A 70 -3.89 -2.20 -12.10
N LEU A 71 -3.37 -3.36 -11.69
CA LEU A 71 -4.01 -4.66 -11.84
C LEU A 71 -5.30 -4.77 -11.01
N ALA A 72 -5.47 -4.01 -9.93
CA ALA A 72 -6.74 -3.99 -9.19
C ALA A 72 -7.91 -3.45 -10.04
N VAL A 73 -7.60 -2.72 -11.13
CA VAL A 73 -8.57 -2.20 -12.09
C VAL A 73 -8.57 -3.03 -13.37
N THR A 74 -7.40 -3.35 -13.93
CA THR A 74 -7.29 -3.99 -15.26
C THR A 74 -7.39 -5.52 -15.22
N ASP A 75 -7.07 -6.14 -14.08
CA ASP A 75 -7.25 -7.57 -13.80
C ASP A 75 -7.72 -7.78 -12.35
N PRO A 76 -8.96 -7.40 -12.00
CA PRO A 76 -9.46 -7.50 -10.63
C PRO A 76 -9.59 -8.96 -10.14
N SER A 77 -9.47 -9.94 -11.04
CA SER A 77 -9.41 -11.37 -10.73
C SER A 77 -8.00 -11.88 -10.39
N ASN A 78 -6.99 -11.02 -10.43
CA ASN A 78 -5.61 -11.40 -10.14
C ASN A 78 -5.52 -12.07 -8.76
N PRO A 79 -4.98 -13.30 -8.66
CA PRO A 79 -4.96 -14.04 -7.40
C PRO A 79 -4.13 -13.34 -6.32
N GLU A 80 -3.12 -12.55 -6.70
CA GLU A 80 -2.26 -11.85 -5.75
C GLU A 80 -3.00 -10.73 -5.00
N MET A 81 -4.14 -10.29 -5.54
CA MET A 81 -4.98 -9.29 -4.91
C MET A 81 -5.37 -9.69 -3.48
N GLN A 82 -5.75 -10.94 -3.25
CA GLN A 82 -6.13 -11.39 -1.92
C GLN A 82 -4.92 -11.58 -1.01
N VAL A 83 -3.82 -12.11 -1.54
CA VAL A 83 -2.56 -12.30 -0.78
C VAL A 83 -2.08 -10.98 -0.22
N MET A 84 -2.04 -9.93 -1.05
CA MET A 84 -1.54 -8.63 -0.63
C MET A 84 -2.52 -7.88 0.29
N ARG A 85 -3.83 -8.09 0.13
CA ARG A 85 -4.84 -7.62 1.09
C ARG A 85 -4.62 -8.21 2.48
N ASP A 86 -4.35 -9.50 2.57
CA ASP A 86 -4.14 -10.20 3.85
C ASP A 86 -2.84 -9.74 4.53
N ARG A 87 -1.78 -9.52 3.74
CA ARG A 87 -0.52 -8.90 4.22
C ARG A 87 -0.77 -7.50 4.77
N ALA A 88 -1.45 -6.64 4.01
CA ALA A 88 -1.78 -5.29 4.47
C ALA A 88 -2.68 -5.30 5.70
N ALA A 89 -3.63 -6.23 5.80
CA ALA A 89 -4.48 -6.36 6.97
C ALA A 89 -3.68 -6.63 8.24
N THR A 90 -2.53 -7.28 8.15
CA THR A 90 -1.62 -7.55 9.27
C THR A 90 -0.67 -6.39 9.52
N LEU A 91 -0.08 -5.83 8.46
CA LEU A 91 1.02 -4.88 8.56
C LEU A 91 0.56 -3.41 8.71
N CYS A 92 -0.61 -3.07 8.20
CA CYS A 92 -1.23 -1.75 8.35
C CYS A 92 -2.03 -1.61 9.67
N GLN A 93 -1.42 -2.00 10.79
CA GLN A 93 -2.02 -1.89 12.13
C GLN A 93 -1.10 -1.14 13.10
N THR A 94 -1.68 -0.22 13.88
CA THR A 94 -1.04 0.40 15.06
C THR A 94 -1.84 -0.01 16.29
N ASP A 95 -1.19 -0.65 17.25
CA ASP A 95 -1.80 -1.10 18.52
C ASP A 95 -3.08 -1.95 18.33
N GLY A 96 -3.10 -2.77 17.28
CA GLY A 96 -4.25 -3.61 16.91
C GLY A 96 -5.41 -2.85 16.23
N ASN A 97 -5.27 -1.55 16.02
CA ASN A 97 -6.19 -0.74 15.22
C ASN A 97 -5.65 -0.56 13.81
N ALA A 98 -6.52 -0.70 12.82
CA ALA A 98 -6.09 -0.52 11.44
C ALA A 98 -5.77 0.97 11.17
N ILE A 99 -4.64 1.21 10.49
CA ILE A 99 -4.16 2.55 10.11
C ILE A 99 -4.75 2.98 8.75
N TYR A 100 -5.88 2.40 8.35
CA TYR A 100 -6.52 2.77 7.09
C TYR A 100 -6.98 4.23 7.17
N PRO A 101 -6.98 4.96 6.03
CA PRO A 101 -7.50 6.31 6.00
C PRO A 101 -8.91 6.38 6.60
N ASN A 102 -9.19 7.51 7.26
CA ASN A 102 -10.31 7.74 8.18
C ASN A 102 -11.73 7.51 7.61
N ASP A 103 -11.85 7.15 6.35
CA ASP A 103 -13.07 6.80 5.62
C ASP A 103 -13.20 5.29 5.30
N TRP A 104 -12.33 4.46 5.87
CA TRP A 104 -12.42 3.00 5.85
C TRP A 104 -13.23 2.43 7.03
N PRO A 105 -14.07 1.39 6.85
CA PRO A 105 -14.38 0.70 5.59
C PRO A 105 -15.08 1.63 4.62
N TYR A 106 -14.90 1.41 3.31
CA TYR A 106 -15.79 1.93 2.26
C TYR A 106 -17.22 1.52 2.65
N SER A 107 -17.87 2.32 3.47
CA SER A 107 -19.29 2.23 3.64
C SER A 107 -19.83 2.79 2.34
N CYS A 108 -20.13 1.90 1.39
CA CYS A 108 -21.22 2.20 0.46
C CYS A 108 -22.36 2.61 1.38
N SER A 109 -22.68 3.91 1.42
CA SER A 109 -23.68 4.42 2.35
C SER A 109 -24.89 3.49 2.25
N ALA A 110 -25.18 2.80 3.36
CA ALA A 110 -26.49 2.23 3.52
C ALA A 110 -27.44 3.41 3.31
N ARG A 111 -28.22 3.33 2.24
CA ARG A 111 -29.26 4.30 1.92
C ARG A 111 -30.19 4.30 3.14
N ILE A 112 -30.07 5.32 3.98
CA ILE A 112 -31.05 5.55 5.04
C ILE A 112 -32.33 6.02 4.31
N PRO A 113 -33.50 5.41 4.58
CA PRO A 113 -34.77 5.83 3.97
C PRO A 113 -35.13 7.27 4.31
#